data_AF-A0A931FJT6-F1
#
_entry.id   AF-A0A931FJT6-F1
#
_cell.length_a   1.000
_cell.length_b   1.000
_cell.length_c   1.000
_cell.angle_alpha   90.00
_cell.angle_beta   90.00
_cell.angle_gamma   90.00
#
_symmetry.space_group_name_H-M   'P 1'
#
loop_
_entity.id
_entity.type
_entity.pdbx_description
1 polymer ?
#
loop_
_entity_poly.entity_id
_entity_poly.type
_entity_poly.pdbx_seq_one_letter_code
_entity_poly.pdbx_strand_id
1 'polypeptide(L)'
;MKKLWWTLLVLALAPLAAAVEGCAEKYTCNVDSSLALFDVEGLSLTAQQRGQPVAAGESVVAADLRLVLEPQVRYYSQNKGPGTWLPAAVACPPAPMPGYKGTREILDSLVVRCVYAYDASHPAGAVANDLLLQEANSQLLPAVPPRDTQPDLYPLGLRLRQAPAQPGQQQFVVRFRLTNGEFYTARTPVFTLR
;
A
#
# COMPACT_ATOMS: atom_id res chain seq x y z
N MET A 1 61.71 8.58 -37.31
CA MET A 1 61.49 7.20 -36.86
C MET A 1 61.07 7.20 -35.39
N LYS A 2 60.12 6.31 -35.01
CA LYS A 2 59.50 6.06 -33.68
C LYS A 2 58.29 6.96 -33.36
N LYS A 3 57.06 6.57 -33.74
CA LYS A 3 56.07 5.64 -33.10
C LYS A 3 55.43 6.26 -31.84
N LEU A 4 54.17 6.77 -31.90
CA LEU A 4 52.88 6.11 -31.58
C LEU A 4 52.84 5.65 -30.09
N TRP A 5 52.00 6.21 -29.19
CA TRP A 5 50.58 5.87 -28.89
C TRP A 5 49.95 6.98 -28.01
N TRP A 6 48.87 7.66 -28.38
CA TRP A 6 47.43 7.36 -28.14
C TRP A 6 47.13 6.42 -26.96
N THR A 7 46.71 6.98 -25.83
CA THR A 7 45.83 6.29 -24.88
C THR A 7 44.67 7.21 -24.51
N LEU A 8 43.51 6.85 -25.06
CA LEU A 8 42.20 7.34 -24.70
C LEU A 8 41.96 7.16 -23.20
N LEU A 9 41.60 8.27 -22.54
CA LEU A 9 40.91 8.24 -21.26
C LEU A 9 39.48 7.79 -21.53
N VAL A 10 39.24 6.48 -21.53
CA VAL A 10 37.88 5.93 -21.53
C VAL A 10 37.29 6.24 -20.15
N LEU A 11 36.40 7.24 -20.10
CA LEU A 11 35.42 7.39 -19.03
C LEU A 11 34.62 6.09 -18.94
N ALA A 12 35.00 5.21 -18.03
CA ALA A 12 34.13 4.14 -17.58
C ALA A 12 33.03 4.79 -16.73
N LEU A 13 31.93 5.18 -17.38
CA LEU A 13 30.63 5.27 -16.74
C LEU A 13 30.26 3.85 -16.29
N ALA A 14 30.79 3.43 -15.13
CA ALA A 14 30.23 2.30 -14.43
C ALA A 14 28.79 2.68 -14.07
N PRO A 15 27.79 1.86 -14.41
CA PRO A 15 26.47 2.06 -13.84
C PRO A 15 26.65 1.96 -12.32
N LEU A 16 26.26 3.00 -11.59
CA LEU A 16 25.93 2.86 -10.17
C LEU A 16 24.73 1.91 -10.11
N ALA A 17 24.99 0.61 -10.25
CA ALA A 17 24.15 -0.41 -9.70
C ALA A 17 24.24 -0.18 -8.19
N ALA A 18 23.25 0.54 -7.64
CA ALA A 18 23.01 0.57 -6.21
C ALA A 18 22.80 -0.88 -5.78
N ALA A 19 23.87 -1.53 -5.34
CA ALA A 19 23.81 -2.83 -4.73
C ALA A 19 22.94 -2.68 -3.50
N VAL A 20 21.71 -3.18 -3.58
CA VAL A 20 20.87 -3.42 -2.42
C VAL A 20 21.50 -4.62 -1.71
N GLU A 21 22.59 -4.38 -0.99
CA GLU A 21 23.15 -5.37 -0.07
C GLU A 21 22.14 -5.52 1.06
N GLY A 22 21.35 -6.59 0.99
CA GLY A 22 20.51 -7.02 2.10
C GLY A 22 21.39 -7.18 3.35
N CYS A 23 20.95 -6.62 4.47
CA CYS A 23 21.68 -6.68 5.73
C CYS A 23 21.97 -8.14 6.11
N ALA A 24 23.25 -8.51 6.14
CA ALA A 24 23.68 -9.67 6.90
C ALA A 24 23.37 -9.43 8.39
N GLU A 25 22.84 -10.45 9.06
CA GLU A 25 22.21 -10.46 10.40
C GLU A 25 23.01 -9.84 11.58
N LYS A 26 24.19 -9.26 11.33
CA LYS A 26 25.10 -8.74 12.36
C LYS A 26 25.29 -7.23 12.35
N TYR A 27 24.67 -6.51 11.42
CA TYR A 27 24.69 -5.05 11.43
C TYR A 27 23.62 -4.53 12.37
N THR A 28 24.05 -4.08 13.56
CA THR A 28 23.20 -3.39 14.51
C THR A 28 22.60 -2.17 13.82
N CYS A 29 21.32 -2.26 13.49
CA CYS A 29 20.49 -1.14 13.09
C CYS A 29 20.41 -0.21 14.29
N ASN A 30 21.41 0.65 14.46
CA ASN A 30 21.40 1.62 15.54
C ASN A 30 20.44 2.72 15.08
N VAL A 31 19.18 2.63 15.52
CA VAL A 31 18.10 3.57 15.19
C VAL A 31 18.29 4.89 15.94
N ASP A 32 19.52 5.39 15.96
CA ASP A 32 19.87 6.62 16.64
C ASP A 32 19.58 7.78 15.69
N SER A 33 18.32 8.23 15.71
CA SER A 33 17.87 9.60 15.42
C SER A 33 17.87 10.18 14.00
N SER A 34 18.25 9.49 12.92
CA SER A 34 18.16 10.10 11.57
C SER A 34 17.49 9.22 10.50
N LEU A 35 16.20 9.50 10.25
CA LEU A 35 15.41 9.09 9.08
C LEU A 35 15.11 7.58 8.98
N ALA A 36 14.17 7.13 9.80
CA ALA A 36 13.37 5.94 9.51
C ALA A 36 12.18 6.37 8.65
N LEU A 37 12.10 5.88 7.41
CA LEU A 37 11.14 6.29 6.38
C LEU A 37 10.41 5.05 5.84
N PHE A 38 9.22 5.26 5.30
CA PHE A 38 8.55 4.23 4.51
C PHE A 38 7.99 4.83 3.24
N ASP A 39 7.75 3.97 2.27
CA ASP A 39 7.22 4.29 0.94
C ASP A 39 6.08 3.31 0.63
N VAL A 40 4.96 3.79 0.09
CA VAL A 40 3.89 2.91 -0.39
C VAL A 40 4.24 2.51 -1.81
N GLU A 41 4.46 1.22 -2.07
CA GLU A 41 4.80 0.72 -3.41
C GLU A 41 3.58 0.10 -4.12
N GLY A 42 2.49 -0.14 -3.39
CA GLY A 42 1.32 -0.81 -3.92
C GLY A 42 0.13 -0.83 -3.00
N LEU A 43 -0.94 -1.47 -3.48
CA LEU A 43 -2.19 -1.62 -2.76
C LEU A 43 -2.81 -2.97 -3.07
N SER A 44 -3.30 -3.65 -2.05
CA SER A 44 -4.09 -4.86 -2.20
C SER A 44 -5.49 -4.65 -1.63
N LEU A 45 -6.46 -5.30 -2.25
CA LEU A 45 -7.85 -5.32 -1.80
C LEU A 45 -8.36 -6.77 -1.87
N THR A 46 -8.54 -7.38 -0.71
CA THR A 46 -8.95 -8.77 -0.58
C THR A 46 -10.38 -8.84 -0.06
N ALA A 47 -11.26 -9.52 -0.78
CA ALA A 47 -12.56 -9.93 -0.24
C ALA A 47 -12.38 -11.20 0.59
N GLN A 48 -12.97 -11.25 1.77
CA GLN A 48 -12.93 -12.37 2.68
C GLN A 48 -14.34 -12.76 3.12
N GLN A 49 -14.57 -14.06 3.31
CA GLN A 49 -15.73 -14.59 3.99
C GLN A 49 -15.23 -15.46 5.15
N ARG A 50 -15.59 -15.10 6.38
CA ARG A 50 -15.16 -15.83 7.60
C ARG A 50 -13.64 -16.01 7.70
N GLY A 51 -12.90 -14.96 7.33
CA GLY A 51 -11.45 -14.91 7.36
C GLY A 51 -10.73 -15.63 6.21
N GLN A 52 -11.46 -16.24 5.27
CA GLN A 52 -10.88 -16.86 4.08
C GLN A 52 -11.05 -15.97 2.85
N PRO A 53 -10.02 -15.82 1.98
CA PRO A 53 -10.15 -15.09 0.73
C PRO A 53 -11.25 -15.67 -0.16
N VAL A 54 -12.06 -14.78 -0.74
CA VAL A 54 -13.10 -15.13 -1.71
C VAL A 54 -12.48 -15.29 -3.09
N ALA A 55 -12.78 -16.40 -3.76
CA ALA A 55 -12.36 -16.63 -5.14
C ALA A 55 -13.36 -16.07 -6.17
N ALA A 56 -12.94 -15.95 -7.42
CA ALA A 56 -13.81 -15.49 -8.49
C ALA A 56 -14.99 -16.45 -8.72
N GLY A 57 -16.19 -15.89 -8.84
CA GLY A 57 -17.45 -16.62 -9.06
C GLY A 57 -18.08 -17.20 -7.79
N GLU A 58 -17.43 -17.11 -6.63
CA GLU A 58 -18.00 -17.62 -5.38
C GLU A 58 -19.24 -16.84 -4.93
N SER A 59 -20.11 -17.49 -4.16
CA SER A 59 -21.26 -16.84 -3.54
C SER A 59 -20.94 -16.46 -2.10
N VAL A 60 -21.09 -15.17 -1.80
CA VAL A 60 -20.75 -14.57 -0.51
C VAL A 60 -22.00 -14.02 0.16
N VAL A 61 -22.20 -14.37 1.43
CA VAL A 61 -23.26 -13.75 2.25
C VAL A 61 -22.84 -12.34 2.63
N ALA A 62 -23.66 -11.34 2.34
CA ALA A 62 -23.31 -9.93 2.56
C ALA A 62 -22.89 -9.61 3.99
N ALA A 63 -23.51 -10.26 4.98
CA ALA A 63 -23.17 -10.10 6.39
C ALA A 63 -21.80 -10.70 6.77
N ASP A 64 -21.32 -11.70 6.02
CA ASP A 64 -20.04 -12.36 6.26
C ASP A 64 -18.91 -11.76 5.39
N LEU A 65 -19.24 -10.85 4.45
CA LEU A 65 -18.26 -10.20 3.59
C LEU A 65 -17.44 -9.18 4.37
N ARG A 66 -16.12 -9.35 4.31
CA ARG A 66 -15.12 -8.40 4.76
C ARG A 66 -14.23 -8.01 3.59
N LEU A 67 -13.96 -6.72 3.42
CA LEU A 67 -12.94 -6.24 2.50
C LEU A 67 -11.72 -5.80 3.31
N VAL A 68 -10.55 -6.30 2.97
CA VAL A 68 -9.28 -5.93 3.61
C VAL A 68 -8.47 -5.14 2.61
N LEU A 69 -8.27 -3.85 2.91
CA LEU A 69 -7.45 -2.93 2.12
C LEU A 69 -6.09 -2.81 2.79
N GLU A 70 -5.02 -3.18 2.09
CA GLU A 70 -3.67 -3.18 2.66
C GLU A 70 -2.69 -2.48 1.71
N PRO A 71 -2.13 -1.33 2.12
CA PRO A 71 -0.99 -0.72 1.44
C PRO A 71 0.23 -1.63 1.52
N GLN A 72 0.91 -1.82 0.41
CA GLN A 72 2.19 -2.53 0.36
C GLN A 72 3.28 -1.50 0.61
N VAL A 73 4.00 -1.67 1.73
CA VAL A 73 4.93 -0.64 2.24
C VAL A 73 6.35 -1.18 2.27
N ARG A 74 7.30 -0.39 1.77
CA ARG A 74 8.72 -0.65 1.93
C ARG A 74 9.34 0.29 2.94
N TYR A 75 10.09 -0.27 3.87
CA TYR A 75 10.70 0.44 4.98
C TYR A 75 12.20 0.64 4.74
N TYR A 76 12.70 1.82 5.06
CA TYR A 76 14.10 2.20 4.88
C TYR A 76 14.61 2.96 6.10
N SER A 77 15.89 2.75 6.42
CA SER A 77 16.59 3.57 7.40
C SER A 77 17.96 3.97 6.86
N GLN A 78 18.46 5.13 7.28
CA GLN A 78 19.85 5.49 7.01
C GLN A 78 20.75 4.84 8.06
N ASN A 79 21.76 4.10 7.62
CA ASN A 79 22.81 3.62 8.51
C ASN A 79 24.17 4.11 8.00
N LYS A 80 25.03 4.55 8.92
CA LYS A 80 26.45 4.76 8.61
C LYS A 80 27.14 3.42 8.80
N GLY A 81 27.48 2.76 7.70
CA GLY A 81 28.30 1.55 7.76
C GLY A 81 29.62 1.82 8.50
N PRO A 82 30.14 0.88 9.30
CA PRO A 82 31.44 1.05 9.93
C PRO A 82 32.51 1.24 8.85
N GLY A 83 33.14 2.42 8.82
CA GLY A 83 34.22 2.76 7.89
C GLY A 83 33.82 3.49 6.60
N THR A 84 32.53 3.79 6.37
CA THR A 84 32.13 4.62 5.24
C THR A 84 31.87 6.07 5.68
N TRP A 85 32.45 7.03 4.95
CA TRP A 85 32.26 8.47 5.17
C TRP A 85 30.97 9.00 4.50
N LEU A 86 30.39 8.23 3.58
CA LEU A 86 29.15 8.56 2.88
C LEU A 86 27.96 7.79 3.48
N PRO A 87 26.82 8.46 3.73
CA PRO A 87 25.60 7.79 4.18
C PRO A 87 25.06 6.88 3.07
N ALA A 88 24.64 5.66 3.42
CA ALA A 88 23.93 4.74 2.53
C ALA A 88 22.51 4.49 3.08
N ALA A 89 21.54 4.37 2.18
CA ALA A 89 20.19 3.93 2.53
C ALA A 89 20.18 2.39 2.58
N VAL A 90 19.70 1.83 3.68
CA VAL A 90 19.71 0.38 3.90
C VAL A 90 18.31 -0.09 4.30
N ALA A 91 17.86 -1.20 3.71
CA ALA A 91 16.63 -1.88 4.11
C ALA A 91 16.90 -2.69 5.39
N CYS A 92 16.44 -2.21 6.53
CA CYS A 92 16.78 -2.76 7.84
C CYS A 92 15.63 -3.57 8.45
N PRO A 93 15.81 -4.87 8.74
CA PRO A 93 14.91 -5.64 9.60
C PRO A 93 15.32 -5.58 11.09
N PRO A 94 14.37 -5.65 12.05
CA PRO A 94 12.93 -5.79 11.86
C PRO A 94 12.24 -4.45 11.57
N ALA A 95 11.37 -4.43 10.57
CA ALA A 95 10.46 -3.33 10.28
C ALA A 95 9.01 -3.86 10.29
N PRO A 96 8.02 -3.12 10.80
CA PRO A 96 8.16 -1.80 11.42
C PRO A 96 8.57 -1.88 12.91
N MET A 97 9.45 -0.98 13.35
CA MET A 97 9.65 -0.64 14.77
C MET A 97 8.94 0.69 15.09
N PRO A 98 8.53 0.97 16.34
CA PRO A 98 8.02 2.29 16.72
C PRO A 98 9.02 3.39 16.32
N GLY A 99 8.57 4.41 15.56
CA GLY A 99 9.40 5.56 15.17
C GLY A 99 9.74 5.70 13.68
N TYR A 100 9.29 4.79 12.80
CA TYR A 100 9.27 5.05 11.35
C TYR A 100 8.36 6.25 11.05
N LYS A 101 8.92 7.30 10.44
CA LYS A 101 8.20 8.53 10.10
C LYS A 101 7.95 8.58 8.59
N GLY A 102 6.78 8.14 8.15
CA GLY A 102 6.30 8.31 6.77
C GLY A 102 5.88 9.74 6.48
N THR A 103 6.78 10.71 6.67
CA THR A 103 6.47 12.15 6.64
C THR A 103 5.87 12.66 5.32
N ARG A 104 5.77 11.82 4.28
CA ARG A 104 5.19 12.16 2.97
C ARG A 104 4.09 11.21 2.47
N GLU A 105 3.91 10.07 3.11
CA GLU A 105 2.94 9.04 2.70
C GLU A 105 1.58 9.29 3.36
N ILE A 106 1.09 10.51 3.18
CA ILE A 106 -0.15 11.01 3.77
C ILE A 106 -1.29 10.72 2.79
N LEU A 107 -2.28 9.96 3.24
CA LEU A 107 -3.47 9.62 2.45
C LEU A 107 -4.28 10.90 2.17
N ASP A 108 -4.42 11.25 0.88
CA ASP A 108 -5.24 12.37 0.41
C ASP A 108 -6.69 11.94 0.24
N SER A 109 -6.92 10.85 -0.49
CA SER A 109 -8.26 10.35 -0.76
C SER A 109 -8.31 8.84 -0.97
N LEU A 110 -9.42 8.25 -0.53
CA LEU A 110 -9.74 6.83 -0.65
C LEU A 110 -11.15 6.67 -1.22
N VAL A 111 -11.24 6.25 -2.47
CA VAL A 111 -12.53 6.09 -3.16
C VAL A 111 -12.74 4.63 -3.48
N VAL A 112 -13.87 4.09 -3.01
CA VAL A 112 -14.32 2.74 -3.34
C VAL A 112 -15.47 2.84 -4.33
N ARG A 113 -15.46 2.01 -5.37
CA ARG A 113 -16.53 1.93 -6.36
C ARG A 113 -17.04 0.50 -6.48
N CYS A 114 -18.34 0.38 -6.71
CA CYS A 114 -18.97 -0.84 -7.17
C CYS A 114 -18.85 -0.92 -8.70
N VAL A 115 -18.34 -2.02 -9.25
CA VAL A 115 -18.33 -2.21 -10.71
C VAL A 115 -19.73 -2.53 -11.24
N TYR A 116 -20.50 -3.28 -10.47
CA TYR A 116 -21.88 -3.66 -10.78
C TYR A 116 -22.86 -2.83 -9.95
N ALA A 117 -24.14 -2.81 -10.34
CA ALA A 117 -25.17 -2.11 -9.60
C ALA A 117 -25.43 -2.78 -8.25
N TYR A 118 -25.40 -2.01 -7.18
CA TYR A 118 -25.61 -2.50 -5.82
C TYR A 118 -27.05 -2.29 -5.34
N ASP A 119 -27.59 -1.10 -5.63
CA ASP A 119 -28.99 -0.73 -5.45
C ASP A 119 -29.34 0.45 -6.39
N ALA A 120 -30.55 1.00 -6.27
CA ALA A 120 -31.01 2.11 -7.12
C ALA A 120 -30.22 3.42 -6.90
N SER A 121 -29.68 3.64 -5.71
CA SER A 121 -28.84 4.80 -5.38
C SER A 121 -27.37 4.58 -5.76
N HIS A 122 -26.97 3.33 -5.99
CA HIS A 122 -25.62 2.91 -6.32
C HIS A 122 -25.59 2.10 -7.62
N PRO A 123 -25.79 2.75 -8.79
CA PRO A 123 -25.68 2.08 -10.08
C PRO A 123 -24.24 1.59 -10.34
N ALA A 124 -24.07 0.76 -11.38
CA ALA A 124 -22.76 0.29 -11.81
C ALA A 124 -21.76 1.45 -12.00
N GLY A 125 -20.59 1.34 -11.36
CA GLY A 125 -19.55 2.37 -11.35
C GLY A 125 -19.68 3.43 -10.25
N ALA A 126 -20.78 3.43 -9.47
CA ALA A 126 -21.01 4.41 -8.40
C ALA A 126 -19.97 4.29 -7.27
N VAL A 127 -19.77 5.41 -6.57
CA VAL A 127 -18.98 5.44 -5.33
C VAL A 127 -19.76 4.69 -4.25
N ALA A 128 -19.03 3.91 -3.45
CA ALA A 128 -19.59 2.98 -2.46
C ALA A 128 -19.05 3.21 -1.04
N ASN A 129 -18.35 4.33 -0.81
CA ASN A 129 -17.79 4.66 0.50
C ASN A 129 -18.84 4.71 1.61
N ASP A 130 -20.05 5.17 1.31
CA ASP A 130 -21.17 5.26 2.25
C ASP A 130 -21.85 3.90 2.52
N LEU A 131 -21.57 2.88 1.69
CA LEU A 131 -21.96 1.49 1.92
C LEU A 131 -20.99 0.75 2.84
N LEU A 132 -19.85 1.34 3.20
CA LEU A 132 -18.75 0.68 3.90
C LEU A 132 -18.51 1.27 5.27
N LEU A 133 -18.38 0.39 6.26
CA LEU A 133 -18.01 0.71 7.63
C LEU A 133 -16.62 0.18 7.92
N GLN A 134 -15.80 0.99 8.58
CA GLN A 134 -14.52 0.55 9.14
C GLN A 134 -14.78 -0.38 10.31
N GLU A 135 -14.12 -1.54 10.36
CA GLU A 135 -14.36 -2.50 11.44
C GLU A 135 -13.85 -2.01 12.80
N ALA A 136 -12.76 -1.26 12.81
CA ALA A 136 -12.11 -0.80 14.05
C ALA A 136 -13.01 0.12 14.90
N ASN A 137 -13.89 0.89 14.26
CA ASN A 137 -14.70 1.91 14.95
C ASN A 137 -16.16 1.99 14.46
N SER A 138 -16.56 1.16 13.50
CA SER A 138 -17.89 1.17 12.86
C SER A 138 -18.32 2.52 12.27
N GLN A 139 -17.38 3.40 11.95
CA GLN A 139 -17.66 4.64 11.24
C GLN A 139 -17.69 4.40 9.73
N LEU A 140 -18.42 5.24 9.00
CA LEU A 140 -18.40 5.25 7.54
C LEU A 140 -16.97 5.47 7.04
N LEU A 141 -16.64 4.87 5.90
CA LEU A 141 -15.35 5.06 5.26
C LEU A 141 -15.28 6.47 4.64
N PRO A 142 -14.52 7.42 5.23
CA PRO A 142 -14.44 8.76 4.66
C PRO A 142 -13.71 8.70 3.31
N ALA A 143 -14.22 9.44 2.32
CA ALA A 143 -13.51 9.59 1.05
C ALA A 143 -12.20 10.38 1.19
N VAL A 144 -12.14 11.26 2.20
CA VAL A 144 -10.96 12.05 2.58
C VAL A 144 -10.78 11.86 4.09
N PRO A 145 -9.81 11.05 4.53
CA PRO A 145 -9.58 10.84 5.96
C PRO A 145 -9.02 12.12 6.61
N PRO A 146 -9.40 12.43 7.86
CA PRO A 146 -8.81 13.55 8.59
C PRO A 146 -7.29 13.36 8.73
N ARG A 147 -6.52 14.43 8.53
CA ARG A 147 -5.04 14.40 8.60
C ARG A 147 -4.53 14.01 9.99
N ASP A 148 -5.27 14.36 11.03
CA ASP A 148 -4.85 14.16 12.43
C ASP A 148 -5.22 12.77 12.97
N THR A 149 -6.00 12.01 12.20
CA THR A 149 -6.41 10.64 12.53
C THR A 149 -5.89 9.66 11.48
N GLN A 150 -4.86 10.03 10.72
CA GLN A 150 -4.35 9.13 9.70
C GLN A 150 -3.83 7.88 10.40
N PRO A 151 -4.40 6.71 10.08
CA PRO A 151 -3.86 5.49 10.59
C PRO A 151 -2.42 5.43 10.07
N ASP A 152 -1.48 5.13 10.95
CA ASP A 152 -0.33 4.32 10.56
C ASP A 152 -0.83 3.33 9.50
N LEU A 153 -0.23 3.30 8.31
CA LEU A 153 -0.74 2.59 7.14
C LEU A 153 -0.86 1.08 7.40
N TYR A 154 -1.90 0.71 8.12
CA TYR A 154 -2.23 -0.62 8.55
C TYR A 154 -3.36 -1.16 7.66
N PRO A 155 -3.48 -2.49 7.56
CA PRO A 155 -4.61 -3.11 6.89
C PRO A 155 -5.93 -2.57 7.44
N LEU A 156 -6.75 -1.98 6.56
CA LEU A 156 -8.06 -1.47 6.88
C LEU A 156 -9.12 -2.53 6.59
N GLY A 157 -9.72 -3.06 7.65
CA GLY A 157 -10.89 -3.93 7.56
C GLY A 157 -12.16 -3.12 7.34
N LEU A 158 -12.93 -3.50 6.31
CA LEU A 158 -14.18 -2.87 5.92
C LEU A 158 -15.29 -3.90 5.86
N ARG A 159 -16.47 -3.55 6.33
CA ARG A 159 -17.70 -4.36 6.22
C ARG A 159 -18.80 -3.56 5.55
N LEU A 160 -19.76 -4.25 4.95
CA LEU A 160 -20.94 -3.60 4.39
C LEU A 160 -21.85 -3.08 5.50
N ARG A 161 -22.39 -1.87 5.31
CA ARG A 161 -23.42 -1.28 6.19
C ARG A 161 -24.78 -1.96 6.01
N GLN A 162 -25.08 -2.38 4.78
CA GLN A 162 -26.34 -3.01 4.40
C GLN A 162 -26.07 -4.12 3.37
N ALA A 163 -27.06 -4.95 3.08
CA ALA A 163 -26.99 -5.90 1.98
C ALA A 163 -27.35 -5.22 0.64
N PRO A 164 -26.97 -5.79 -0.52
CA PRO A 164 -27.43 -5.27 -1.80
C PRO A 164 -28.96 -5.40 -1.93
N ALA A 165 -29.57 -4.56 -2.77
CA ALA A 165 -31.02 -4.59 -2.95
C ALA A 165 -31.51 -5.93 -3.55
N GLN A 166 -30.67 -6.58 -4.35
CA GLN A 166 -30.89 -7.91 -4.89
C GLN A 166 -29.56 -8.68 -4.93
N PRO A 167 -29.59 -10.01 -4.77
CA PRO A 167 -28.41 -10.83 -5.00
C PRO A 167 -27.89 -10.68 -6.44
N GLY A 168 -26.57 -10.59 -6.60
CA GLY A 168 -25.99 -10.32 -7.91
C GLY A 168 -24.47 -10.31 -7.94
N GLN A 169 -23.91 -10.18 -9.14
CA GLN A 169 -22.47 -10.02 -9.30
C GLN A 169 -22.01 -8.72 -8.66
N GLN A 170 -20.87 -8.78 -7.98
CA GLN A 170 -20.26 -7.64 -7.32
C GLN A 170 -18.74 -7.70 -7.50
N GLN A 171 -18.15 -6.52 -7.65
CA GLN A 171 -16.71 -6.31 -7.60
C GLN A 171 -16.48 -4.91 -7.05
N PHE A 172 -15.55 -4.79 -6.11
CA PHE A 172 -15.15 -3.51 -5.54
C PHE A 172 -13.80 -3.11 -6.11
N VAL A 173 -13.68 -1.84 -6.48
CA VAL A 173 -12.43 -1.23 -6.94
C VAL A 173 -12.12 -0.07 -6.02
N VAL A 174 -10.89 -0.03 -5.51
CA VAL A 174 -10.41 1.03 -4.65
C VAL A 174 -9.37 1.85 -5.39
N ARG A 175 -9.50 3.17 -5.29
CA ARG A 175 -8.47 4.14 -5.66
C ARG A 175 -7.97 4.81 -4.38
N PHE A 176 -6.69 4.62 -4.11
CA PHE A 176 -5.96 5.18 -2.97
C PHE A 176 -5.01 6.26 -3.52
N ARG A 177 -5.11 7.49 -3.04
CA ARG A 177 -4.29 8.61 -3.51
C ARG A 177 -3.54 9.24 -2.36
N LEU A 178 -2.26 9.50 -2.56
CA LEU A 178 -1.41 10.17 -1.61
C LEU A 178 -1.27 11.66 -1.94
N THR A 179 -0.96 12.45 -0.91
CA THR A 179 -0.73 13.90 -1.07
C THR A 179 0.50 14.25 -1.91
N ASN A 180 1.45 13.31 -2.04
CA ASN A 180 2.63 13.43 -2.90
C ASN A 180 2.28 13.29 -4.41
N GLY A 181 1.04 12.95 -4.75
CA GLY A 181 0.54 12.78 -6.12
C GLY A 181 0.45 11.33 -6.60
N GLU A 182 1.05 10.39 -5.88
CA GLU A 182 0.98 8.96 -6.19
C GLU A 182 -0.43 8.42 -5.96
N PHE A 183 -0.78 7.40 -6.73
CA PHE A 183 -2.04 6.71 -6.56
C PHE A 183 -1.92 5.24 -6.90
N TYR A 184 -2.65 4.43 -6.17
CA TYR A 184 -2.70 2.98 -6.28
C TYR A 184 -4.14 2.55 -6.49
N THR A 185 -4.31 1.47 -7.26
CA THR A 185 -5.64 0.90 -7.51
C THR A 185 -5.59 -0.59 -7.25
N ALA A 186 -6.60 -1.08 -6.54
CA ALA A 186 -6.78 -2.50 -6.25
C ALA A 186 -8.23 -2.90 -6.51
N ARG A 187 -8.46 -4.18 -6.80
CA ARG A 187 -9.81 -4.69 -7.06
C ARG A 187 -9.98 -6.08 -6.45
N THR A 188 -11.19 -6.36 -5.98
CA THR A 188 -11.58 -7.73 -5.62
C THR A 188 -11.75 -8.59 -6.87
N PRO A 189 -11.78 -9.92 -6.75
CA PRO A 189 -12.40 -10.74 -7.79
C PRO A 189 -13.88 -10.39 -7.94
N VAL A 190 -14.49 -10.84 -9.05
CA VAL A 190 -15.95 -10.80 -9.23
C VAL A 190 -16.54 -11.96 -8.46
N PHE A 191 -17.50 -11.72 -7.58
CA PHE A 191 -18.22 -12.73 -6.81
C PHE A 191 -19.72 -12.43 -6.81
N THR A 192 -20.54 -13.39 -6.39
CA THR A 192 -21.99 -13.18 -6.24
C THR A 192 -22.29 -12.81 -4.79
N LEU A 193 -22.74 -11.60 -4.55
CA LEU A 193 -23.16 -11.15 -3.24
C LEU A 193 -24.64 -11.50 -3.02
N ARG A 194 -25.00 -12.09 -1.88
CA ARG A 194 -26.36 -12.51 -1.53
C ARG A 194 -26.77 -12.10 -0.12
#